data_AF-V4ARE6-F1
#
_entry.id   AF-V4ARE6-F1
#
_cell.length_a   1.000
_cell.length_b   1.000
_cell.length_c   1.000
_cell.angle_alpha   90.00
_cell.angle_beta   90.00
_cell.angle_gamma   90.00
#
_symmetry.space_group_name_H-M   'P 1'
#
loop_
_entity.id
_entity.type
_entity.pdbx_description
1 polymer ?
#
loop_
_entity_poly.entity_id
_entity_poly.type
_entity_poly.pdbx_seq_one_letter_code
_entity_poly.pdbx_strand_id
1 'polypeptide(L)' 'RLQTFINWRGKTDARRLAHAGFHYLGYGDSVECFACGTVLKDWQTTDNPWYEHARLYPNCNYIKLCMGKEKVDAVYRT' A
#
# COMPACT_ATOMS: atom_id res chain seq x y z
N ARG A 1 0.73 12.16 3.37
CA ARG A 1 0.57 10.73 3.69
C ARG A 1 1.37 10.31 4.91
N LEU A 2 2.72 10.36 4.95
CA LEU A 2 3.49 9.91 6.13
C LEU A 2 3.04 10.54 7.47
N GLN A 3 2.62 11.80 7.45
CA GLN A 3 2.13 12.50 8.65
C GLN A 3 0.88 11.86 9.29
N THR A 4 0.13 11.02 8.57
CA THR A 4 -1.03 10.32 9.18
C THR A 4 -0.59 9.17 10.10
N PHE A 5 0.65 8.69 9.97
CA PHE A 5 1.19 7.56 10.73
C PHE A 5 1.65 7.96 12.15
N ILE A 6 1.11 9.05 12.69
CA ILE A 6 1.29 9.41 14.09
C ILE A 6 0.78 8.24 14.94
N ASN A 7 1.62 7.76 15.87
CA ASN A 7 1.35 6.60 16.71
C ASN A 7 1.14 5.27 15.97
N TRP A 8 1.67 5.11 14.75
CA TRP A 8 1.64 3.83 14.05
C TRP A 8 2.36 2.73 14.87
N ARG A 9 1.65 1.62 15.13
CA ARG A 9 2.17 0.43 15.84
C ARG A 9 2.07 -0.85 15.01
N GLY A 10 1.78 -0.74 13.71
CA GLY A 10 1.73 -1.88 12.80
C GLY A 10 3.12 -2.46 12.53
N LYS A 11 3.17 -3.71 12.05
CA LYS A 11 4.42 -4.45 11.85
C LYS A 11 5.26 -3.95 10.66
N THR A 12 4.65 -3.22 9.74
CA THR A 12 5.30 -2.72 8.52
C THR A 12 5.79 -1.29 8.67
N ASP A 13 6.86 -0.94 7.98
CA ASP A 13 7.44 0.41 7.97
C ASP A 13 6.46 1.44 7.38
N ALA A 14 6.11 2.45 8.18
CA ALA A 14 5.19 3.52 7.82
C ALA A 14 5.63 4.33 6.59
N ARG A 15 6.94 4.51 6.36
CA ARG A 15 7.46 5.21 5.18
C ARG A 15 7.25 4.38 3.93
N ARG A 16 7.47 3.06 3.99
CA ARG A 16 7.18 2.13 2.88
C ARG A 16 5.70 2.16 2.50
N LEU A 17 4.81 2.14 3.50
CA LEU A 17 3.36 2.28 3.28
C LEU A 17 3.03 3.63 2.64
N ALA A 18 3.54 4.73 3.18
CA ALA A 18 3.30 6.08 2.65
C ALA A 18 3.80 6.25 1.20
N HIS A 19 4.97 5.68 0.89
CA HIS A 19 5.52 5.66 -0.46
C HIS A 19 4.65 4.84 -1.42
N ALA A 20 4.13 3.68 -1.00
CA ALA A 20 3.21 2.88 -1.81
C ALA A 20 1.81 3.48 -1.99
N GLY A 21 1.59 4.71 -1.52
CA GLY A 21 0.35 5.46 -1.72
C GLY A 21 -0.61 5.40 -0.53
N PHE A 22 -0.22 4.76 0.56
CA PHE A 22 -1.10 4.57 1.70
C PHE A 22 -1.06 5.72 2.70
N HIS A 23 -2.17 5.97 3.37
CA HIS A 23 -2.24 6.79 4.57
C HIS A 23 -2.95 6.01 5.68
N TYR A 24 -2.53 6.21 6.92
CA TYR A 24 -3.07 5.53 8.08
C TYR A 24 -4.45 6.07 8.46
N LEU A 25 -5.39 5.18 8.73
CA LEU A 25 -6.77 5.52 9.10
C LEU A 25 -6.95 5.81 10.60
N GLY A 26 -5.89 5.64 11.41
CA GLY A 26 -5.91 5.96 12.84
C GLY A 26 -6.34 4.83 13.77
N TYR A 27 -6.66 3.64 13.23
CA TYR A 27 -7.01 2.46 14.02
C TYR A 27 -6.37 1.18 13.46
N GLY A 28 -6.00 0.28 14.38
CA GLY A 28 -5.34 -0.98 14.04
C GLY A 28 -4.07 -0.76 13.21
N ASP A 29 -3.96 -1.51 12.12
CA ASP A 29 -2.95 -1.32 11.07
C ASP A 29 -3.60 -1.00 9.71
N SER A 30 -4.82 -0.46 9.72
CA SER A 30 -5.58 -0.19 8.50
C SER A 30 -5.09 1.07 7.79
N VAL A 31 -4.80 0.95 6.51
CA VAL A 31 -4.31 2.04 5.67
C VAL A 31 -5.08 2.12 4.36
N GLU A 32 -5.28 3.33 3.83
CA GLU A 32 -6.03 3.57 2.60
C GLU A 32 -5.16 4.21 1.51
N CYS A 33 -5.29 3.74 0.26
CA CYS A 33 -4.64 4.36 -0.87
C CYS A 33 -5.35 5.66 -1.26
N PHE A 34 -4.62 6.77 -1.35
CA PHE A 34 -5.18 8.07 -1.76
C PHE A 34 -5.74 8.09 -3.19
N ALA A 35 -5.32 7.17 -4.06
CA ALA A 35 -5.60 7.21 -5.49
C ALA A 35 -6.73 6.26 -5.92
N CYS A 36 -6.79 5.07 -5.33
CA CYS A 36 -7.83 4.08 -5.65
C CYS A 36 -8.83 3.83 -4.52
N GLY A 37 -8.64 4.45 -3.35
CA GLY A 37 -9.53 4.29 -2.18
C GLY A 37 -9.47 2.90 -1.54
N THR A 38 -8.52 2.05 -1.93
CA THR A 38 -8.44 0.71 -1.35
C THR A 38 -7.90 0.75 0.08
N VAL A 39 -8.52 -0.04 0.95
CA VAL A 39 -8.08 -0.25 2.34
C VAL A 39 -7.39 -1.60 2.48
N LEU A 40 -6.18 -1.59 3.02
CA LEU A 40 -5.40 -2.77 3.39
C LEU A 40 -5.14 -2.79 4.90
N LYS A 41 -5.10 -3.98 5.49
CA LYS A 41 -4.91 -4.24 6.92
C LYS A 41 -4.27 -5.61 7.14
N ASP A 42 -4.05 -5.98 8.39
CA ASP A 42 -3.45 -7.27 8.80
C ASP A 42 -2.03 -7.48 8.26
N TRP A 43 -1.27 -6.39 8.20
CA TRP A 43 0.08 -6.31 7.67
C TRP A 43 1.08 -7.14 8.49
N GLN A 44 1.89 -7.91 7.79
CA GLN A 44 3.02 -8.65 8.35
C GLN A 44 4.35 -7.95 8.09
N THR A 45 5.34 -8.26 8.92
CA THR A 45 6.70 -7.69 8.81
C THR A 45 7.36 -8.01 7.46
N THR A 46 6.96 -9.13 6.85
CA THR A 46 7.46 -9.61 5.55
C THR A 46 6.77 -8.95 4.36
N ASP A 47 5.63 -8.30 4.57
CA ASP A 47 4.83 -7.78 3.46
C ASP A 47 5.53 -6.59 2.79
N ASN A 48 5.39 -6.53 1.46
CA ASN A 48 5.87 -5.41 0.68
C ASN A 48 4.66 -4.57 0.24
N PRO A 49 4.50 -3.32 0.75
CA PRO A 49 3.36 -2.48 0.41
C PRO A 49 3.14 -2.26 -1.08
N TRP A 50 4.21 -2.17 -1.87
CA TRP A 50 4.10 -2.03 -3.32
C TRP A 50 3.56 -3.31 -3.98
N TYR A 51 4.05 -4.46 -3.53
CA TYR A 51 3.63 -5.75 -4.05
C TYR A 51 2.18 -6.04 -3.68
N GLU A 52 1.80 -5.88 -2.41
CA GLU A 52 0.43 -6.10 -1.96
C GLU A 52 -0.56 -5.16 -2.67
N HIS A 53 -0.18 -3.90 -2.86
CA HIS A 53 -1.00 -2.94 -3.61
C HIS A 53 -1.16 -3.34 -5.08
N ALA A 54 -0.07 -3.73 -5.76
CA ALA A 54 -0.13 -4.17 -7.16
C ALA A 54 -0.91 -5.48 -7.33
N ARG A 55 -0.73 -6.44 -6.41
CA ARG A 55 -1.37 -7.75 -6.42
C ARG A 55 -2.87 -7.66 -6.20
N LEU A 56 -3.30 -6.89 -5.20
CA LEU A 56 -4.70 -6.83 -4.79
C LEU A 56 -5.50 -5.79 -5.60
N TYR A 57 -4.86 -4.70 -6.02
CA TYR A 57 -5.50 -3.58 -6.71
C TYR A 57 -4.72 -3.14 -7.95
N PRO A 58 -4.55 -4.04 -8.94
CA PRO A 58 -3.71 -3.80 -10.11
C PRO A 58 -4.16 -2.62 -10.96
N ASN A 59 -5.43 -2.21 -10.84
CA ASN A 59 -6.00 -1.10 -11.61
C ASN A 59 -5.75 0.29 -11.03
N CYS A 60 -5.06 0.40 -9.90
CA CYS A 60 -4.71 1.69 -9.32
C CYS A 60 -3.80 2.50 -10.27
N ASN A 61 -4.23 3.69 -10.67
CA ASN A 61 -3.42 4.54 -11.57
C ASN A 61 -2.08 4.94 -10.93
N TYR A 62 -2.07 5.15 -9.61
CA TYR A 62 -0.82 5.45 -8.89
C TYR A 62 0.15 4.26 -8.91
N ILE A 63 -0.33 3.03 -8.71
CA ILE A 63 0.56 1.85 -8.71
C ILE A 63 1.14 1.61 -10.10
N LYS A 64 0.33 1.73 -11.16
CA LYS A 64 0.78 1.65 -12.55
C LYS A 64 1.80 2.73 -12.90
N LEU A 65 1.59 3.96 -12.42
CA LEU A 65 2.52 5.07 -12.65
C LEU A 65 3.88 4.83 -11.98
N CYS A 66 3.90 4.36 -10.72
CA CYS A 66 5.13 4.21 -9.96
C CYS A 66 5.89 2.91 -10.25
N MET A 67 5.20 1.80 -10.52
CA MET A 67 5.84 0.50 -10.76
C MET A 67 5.98 0.15 -12.24
N GLY A 68 5.27 0.85 -13.13
CA GLY A 68 5.11 0.49 -14.53
C GLY A 68 4.00 -0.54 -14.74
N LYS A 69 3.17 -0.33 -15.76
CA LYS A 69 2.01 -1.19 -16.07
C LYS A 69 2.40 -2.65 -16.24
N GLU A 70 3.46 -2.95 -16.99
CA GLU A 70 3.90 -4.33 -17.25
C GLU A 70 4.28 -5.07 -15.96
N LYS A 71 4.95 -4.38 -15.03
CA LYS A 71 5.35 -4.95 -13.74
C LYS A 71 4.13 -5.22 -12.86
N VAL A 72 3.16 -4.30 -12.84
CA VAL A 72 1.90 -4.49 -12.11
C VAL A 72 1.12 -5.67 -12.68
N ASP A 73 0.99 -5.74 -14.01
CA ASP A 73 0.29 -6.83 -14.70
C ASP A 73 0.99 -8.18 -14.44
N ALA A 74 2.32 -8.21 -14.32
CA ALA A 74 3.06 -9.41 -13.95
C ALA A 74 2.79 -9.87 -12.50
N VAL A 75 2.81 -8.93 -11.54
CA VAL A 75 2.50 -9.21 -10.12
C VAL A 75 1.06 -9.67 -9.92
N TYR A 76 0.10 -9.15 -10.70
CA TYR A 76 -1.30 -9.58 -10.59
C TYR A 76 -1.53 -11.03 -11.04
N ARG A 77 -0.68 -11.55 -11.93
CA ARG A 77 -0.82 -12.91 -12.50
C ARG A 77 -0.19 -14.02 -11.64
N THR A 78 0.48 -13.66 -10.54
CA THR A 78 1.13 -14.58 -9.58
C THR A 78 0.29 -14.74 -8.33
#